data_AF-A0A1R2ANF2-F1
#
_entry.id   AF-A0A1R2ANF2-F1
#
_cell.length_a   1.000
_cell.length_b   1.000
_cell.length_c   1.000
_cell.angle_alpha   90.00
_cell.angle_beta   90.00
_cell.angle_gamma   90.00
#
_symmetry.space_group_name_H-M   'P 1'
#
loop_
_entity.id
_entity.type
_entity.pdbx_description
1 polymer ?
#
loop_
_entity_poly.entity_id
_entity_poly.type
_entity_poly.pdbx_seq_one_letter_code
_entity_poly.pdbx_strand_id
1 'polypeptide(L)'
;MSLLDMPVKKNSVLWKKLLKCMDSSMLSLSRLEADLSLDPDEYSMDEVKMIDDCTTQLEAFVAQEFVSAIIAAGKAMCKKLKTIVQACNDVKRELHDDNRLSNSLKACSKFRRFMTRNKKFIQNQPEFFRLLYSIIRYEDIFRLKKTIIVV
;
A
#
# COMPACT_ATOMS: atom_id res chain seq x y z
N MET A 1 1.66 -3.07 19.96
CA MET A 1 2.28 -3.14 18.62
C MET A 1 1.43 -2.34 17.64
N SER A 2 1.81 -1.10 17.29
CA SER A 2 1.07 -0.28 16.32
C SER A 2 1.47 -0.67 14.89
N LEU A 3 0.67 -1.53 14.26
CA LEU A 3 0.87 -1.94 12.85
C LEU A 3 0.57 -0.83 11.84
N LEU A 4 0.09 0.35 12.27
CA LEU A 4 -0.45 1.39 11.38
C LEU A 4 -0.06 2.82 11.77
N ASP A 5 1.22 3.10 12.04
CA ASP A 5 1.74 4.48 12.03
C ASP A 5 2.06 4.96 10.60
N MET A 6 1.09 4.84 9.69
CA MET A 6 1.14 5.49 8.40
C MET A 6 0.28 6.76 8.45
N PRO A 7 0.84 7.96 8.19
CA PRO A 7 0.05 9.18 8.09
C PRO A 7 -0.77 9.15 6.79
N VAL A 8 -1.90 8.46 6.81
CA VAL A 8 -2.86 8.45 5.71
C VAL A 8 -3.63 9.77 5.79
N LYS A 9 -3.54 10.61 4.74
CA LYS A 9 -4.35 11.83 4.67
C LYS A 9 -5.84 11.45 4.69
N LYS A 10 -6.60 12.04 5.62
CA LYS A 10 -8.03 11.80 5.88
C LYS A 10 -8.96 11.95 4.65
N ASN A 11 -8.49 12.56 3.56
CA ASN A 11 -9.28 12.74 2.32
C ASN A 11 -8.78 11.89 1.14
N SER A 12 -7.85 10.96 1.36
CA SER A 12 -7.35 10.10 0.28
C SER A 12 -8.33 8.99 -0.09
N VAL A 13 -8.28 8.54 -1.35
CA VAL A 13 -9.06 7.38 -1.82
C VAL A 13 -8.75 6.13 -0.98
N LEU A 14 -7.50 5.99 -0.52
CA LEU A 14 -7.09 4.92 0.41
C LEU A 14 -7.77 5.03 1.77
N TRP A 15 -7.92 6.24 2.32
CA TRP A 15 -8.65 6.45 3.57
C TRP A 15 -10.13 6.08 3.45
N LYS A 16 -10.76 6.44 2.33
CA LYS A 16 -12.16 6.06 2.06
C LYS A 16 -12.34 4.54 1.94
N LYS A 17 -11.38 3.85 1.29
CA LYS A 17 -11.38 2.38 1.23
C LYS A 17 -11.16 1.74 2.59
N LEU A 18 -10.25 2.30 3.39
CA LEU A 18 -9.98 1.85 4.76
C LEU A 18 -11.24 2.01 5.64
N LEU A 19 -11.89 3.17 5.60
CA LEU A 19 -13.15 3.42 6.31
C LEU A 19 -14.21 2.40 5.90
N LYS A 20 -14.40 2.19 4.59
CA LYS A 20 -15.36 1.19 4.10
C LYS A 20 -15.04 -0.23 4.59
N CYS A 21 -13.76 -0.59 4.66
CA CYS A 21 -13.31 -1.86 5.22
C CYS A 21 -13.64 -1.93 6.72
N MET A 22 -13.35 -0.89 7.48
CA MET A 22 -13.66 -0.80 8.92
C MET A 22 -15.17 -0.90 9.18
N ASP A 23 -15.99 -0.19 8.40
CA ASP A 23 -17.45 -0.23 8.52
C ASP A 23 -17.98 -1.63 8.22
N SER A 24 -17.44 -2.30 7.19
CA SER A 24 -17.82 -3.67 6.85
C SER A 24 -17.38 -4.66 7.94
N SER A 25 -16.17 -4.51 8.49
CA SER A 25 -15.68 -5.34 9.59
C SER A 25 -16.48 -5.12 10.87
N MET A 26 -16.85 -3.88 11.17
CA MET A 26 -17.69 -3.54 12.33
C MET A 26 -19.08 -4.15 12.19
N LEU A 27 -19.68 -4.10 11.00
CA LEU A 27 -20.95 -4.79 10.71
C LEU A 27 -20.86 -6.31 10.91
N SER A 28 -19.78 -6.94 10.44
CA SER A 28 -19.56 -8.38 10.65
C SER A 28 -19.36 -8.71 12.14
N LEU A 29 -18.64 -7.87 12.88
CA LEU A 29 -18.42 -8.05 14.32
C LEU A 29 -19.71 -7.85 15.12
N SER A 30 -20.54 -6.87 14.78
CA SER A 30 -21.83 -6.66 15.45
C SER A 30 -22.83 -7.79 15.15
N ARG A 31 -22.75 -8.43 13.98
CA ARG A 31 -23.52 -9.65 13.69
C ARG A 31 -23.02 -10.82 14.53
N LEU A 32 -21.70 -11.01 14.58
CA LEU A 32 -21.08 -12.04 15.41
C LEU A 32 -21.43 -11.86 16.89
N GLU A 33 -21.40 -10.64 17.39
CA GLU A 33 -21.78 -10.28 18.77
C GLU A 33 -23.26 -10.57 19.05
N ALA A 34 -24.15 -10.28 18.09
CA ALA A 34 -25.57 -10.61 18.21
C ALA A 34 -25.80 -12.13 18.23
N ASP A 35 -25.07 -12.89 17.40
CA ASP A 35 -25.16 -14.35 17.35
C ASP A 35 -24.56 -15.01 18.61
N LEU A 36 -23.51 -14.42 19.19
CA LEU A 36 -22.87 -14.83 20.45
C LEU A 36 -23.64 -14.40 21.72
N SER A 37 -24.68 -13.57 21.59
CA SER A 37 -25.44 -13.06 22.73
C SER A 37 -26.52 -14.03 23.26
N LEU A 38 -26.59 -15.24 22.69
CA LEU A 38 -27.39 -16.36 23.20
C LEU A 38 -26.61 -17.16 24.26
N ASP A 39 -27.36 -17.82 25.16
CA ASP A 39 -26.90 -18.41 26.43
C ASP A 39 -25.51 -19.09 26.36
N PRO A 40 -24.53 -18.70 27.20
CA PRO A 40 -23.13 -19.12 27.10
C PRO A 40 -22.84 -20.57 27.54
N ASP A 41 -23.86 -21.32 27.98
CA ASP A 41 -23.68 -22.66 28.56
C ASP A 41 -23.55 -23.78 27.51
N GLU A 42 -23.66 -23.49 26.21
CA GLU A 42 -23.46 -24.51 25.18
C GLU A 42 -23.02 -23.91 23.84
N TYR A 43 -21.85 -23.25 23.81
CA TYR A 43 -21.22 -22.98 22.50
C TYR A 43 -20.92 -24.32 21.81
N SER A 44 -21.69 -24.63 20.78
CA SER A 44 -21.49 -25.82 19.98
C SER A 44 -20.11 -25.73 19.30
N MET A 45 -19.41 -26.87 19.14
CA MET A 45 -18.20 -26.91 18.29
C MET A 45 -18.45 -26.36 16.89
N ASP A 46 -19.70 -26.37 16.43
CA ASP A 46 -20.11 -25.76 15.15
C ASP A 46 -20.06 -24.23 15.18
N GLU A 47 -20.35 -23.58 16.30
CA GLU A 47 -20.27 -22.12 16.45
C GLU A 47 -18.83 -21.64 16.55
N VAL A 48 -17.97 -22.37 17.28
CA VAL A 48 -16.53 -22.13 17.32
C VAL A 48 -15.92 -22.24 15.92
N LYS A 49 -16.34 -23.27 15.16
CA LYS A 49 -15.89 -23.47 13.78
C LYS A 49 -16.39 -22.36 12.84
N MET A 50 -17.62 -21.89 13.01
CA MET A 50 -18.15 -20.76 12.24
C MET A 50 -17.34 -19.47 12.50
N ILE A 51 -16.95 -19.21 13.74
CA ILE A 51 -16.11 -18.06 14.11
C ILE A 51 -14.71 -18.18 13.47
N ASP A 52 -14.10 -19.36 13.50
CA ASP A 52 -12.78 -19.61 12.89
C ASP A 52 -12.81 -19.43 11.36
N ASP A 53 -13.85 -19.97 10.71
CA ASP A 53 -14.07 -19.79 9.27
C ASP A 53 -14.26 -18.30 8.91
N CYS A 54 -15.06 -17.57 9.69
CA CYS A 54 -15.29 -16.14 9.50
C CYS A 54 -14.01 -15.32 9.72
N THR A 55 -13.22 -15.66 10.74
CA THR A 55 -11.95 -14.99 11.05
C THR A 55 -10.95 -15.22 9.92
N THR A 56 -10.80 -16.46 9.45
CA THR A 56 -9.93 -16.82 8.33
C THR A 56 -10.31 -16.08 7.05
N GLN A 57 -11.61 -16.00 6.74
CA GLN A 57 -12.10 -15.25 5.57
C GLN A 57 -11.81 -13.75 5.69
N LEU A 58 -11.98 -13.18 6.87
CA LEU A 58 -11.69 -11.77 7.12
C LEU A 58 -10.19 -11.48 6.97
N GLU A 59 -9.32 -12.34 7.50
CA GLU A 59 -7.87 -12.23 7.34
C GLU A 59 -7.46 -12.28 5.86
N ALA A 60 -8.01 -13.23 5.11
CA ALA A 60 -7.75 -13.35 3.67
C ALA A 60 -8.20 -12.09 2.91
N PHE A 61 -9.39 -11.56 3.22
CA PHE A 61 -9.90 -10.35 2.62
C PHE A 61 -9.03 -9.13 2.91
N VAL A 62 -8.65 -8.92 4.18
CA VAL A 62 -7.79 -7.80 4.60
C VAL A 62 -6.41 -7.90 3.93
N ALA A 63 -5.83 -9.11 3.87
CA ALA A 63 -4.57 -9.34 3.17
C ALA A 63 -4.67 -9.00 1.69
N GLN A 64 -5.75 -9.42 1.01
CA GLN A 64 -5.97 -9.12 -0.41
C GLN A 64 -6.16 -7.62 -0.67
N GLU A 65 -6.94 -6.92 0.16
CA GLU A 65 -7.14 -5.46 0.02
C GLU A 65 -5.85 -4.69 0.28
N PHE A 66 -5.07 -5.09 1.29
CA PHE A 66 -3.76 -4.51 1.56
C PHE A 66 -2.83 -4.63 0.36
N VAL A 67 -2.72 -5.84 -0.19
CA VAL A 67 -1.90 -6.12 -1.37
C VAL A 67 -2.37 -5.28 -2.57
N SER A 68 -3.67 -5.25 -2.83
CA SER A 68 -4.28 -4.47 -3.92
C SER A 68 -4.00 -2.98 -3.79
N ALA A 69 -4.08 -2.44 -2.57
CA ALA A 69 -3.76 -1.05 -2.27
C ALA A 69 -2.29 -0.71 -2.55
N ILE A 70 -1.36 -1.59 -2.18
CA ILE A 70 0.08 -1.40 -2.45
C ILE A 70 0.35 -1.36 -3.95
N ILE A 71 -0.20 -2.31 -4.69
CA ILE A 71 -0.02 -2.40 -6.14
C ILE A 71 -0.59 -1.16 -6.83
N ALA A 72 -1.81 -0.74 -6.46
CA ALA A 72 -2.42 0.48 -7.01
C ALA A 72 -1.60 1.74 -6.71
N ALA A 73 -1.12 1.88 -5.47
CA ALA A 73 -0.25 2.99 -5.07
C ALA A 73 1.08 2.98 -5.86
N GLY A 74 1.68 1.81 -6.06
CA GLY A 74 2.89 1.62 -6.86
C GLY A 74 2.68 2.04 -8.31
N LYS A 75 1.60 1.60 -8.95
CA LYS A 75 1.23 1.99 -10.33
C LYS A 75 1.05 3.51 -10.45
N ALA A 76 0.30 4.12 -9.52
CA ALA A 76 0.07 5.56 -9.51
C ALA A 76 1.39 6.34 -9.33
N MET A 77 2.28 5.86 -8.48
CA MET A 77 3.59 6.47 -8.28
C MET A 77 4.47 6.31 -9.53
N CYS A 78 4.57 5.12 -10.14
CA CYS A 78 5.29 4.92 -11.41
C CYS A 78 4.80 5.89 -12.50
N LYS A 79 3.48 6.08 -12.63
CA LYS A 79 2.92 7.05 -13.58
C LYS A 79 3.42 8.47 -13.33
N LYS A 80 3.42 8.92 -12.07
CA LYS A 80 3.95 10.24 -11.69
C LYS A 80 5.45 10.37 -11.95
N LEU A 81 6.24 9.36 -11.58
CA LEU A 81 7.69 9.36 -11.79
C LEU A 81 8.03 9.38 -13.29
N LYS A 82 7.29 8.65 -14.12
CA LYS A 82 7.42 8.71 -15.58
C LYS A 82 7.23 10.14 -16.12
N THR A 83 6.18 10.82 -15.68
CA THR A 83 5.92 12.22 -16.07
C THR A 83 7.05 13.15 -15.67
N ILE A 84 7.62 12.96 -14.47
CA ILE A 84 8.76 13.76 -14.00
C ILE A 84 9.99 13.48 -14.87
N VAL A 85 10.29 12.21 -15.17
CA VAL A 85 11.42 11.86 -16.05
C VAL A 85 11.26 12.44 -17.46
N GLN A 86 10.06 12.39 -18.05
CA GLN A 86 9.80 13.02 -19.35
C GLN A 86 10.02 14.53 -19.29
N ALA A 87 9.47 15.21 -18.28
CA ALA A 87 9.70 16.64 -18.09
C ALA A 87 11.19 16.99 -17.93
N CYS A 88 12.00 16.11 -17.30
CA CYS A 88 13.45 16.28 -17.18
C CYS A 88 14.25 15.96 -18.45
N ASN A 89 13.63 15.39 -19.48
CA ASN A 89 14.27 15.04 -20.76
C ASN A 89 13.86 15.99 -21.89
N ASP A 90 12.60 16.44 -21.91
CA ASP A 90 12.06 17.30 -22.96
C ASP A 90 12.56 18.74 -22.85
N VAL A 91 13.09 19.11 -21.69
CA VAL A 91 13.43 20.50 -21.38
C VAL A 91 14.95 20.60 -21.20
N LYS A 92 15.63 21.20 -22.19
CA LYS A 92 16.98 21.80 -22.03
C LYS A 92 17.00 22.95 -21.00
N ARG A 93 15.96 23.12 -20.17
CA ARG A 93 15.93 24.08 -19.06
C ARG A 93 16.55 23.38 -17.87
N GLU A 94 17.85 23.57 -17.77
CA GLU A 94 18.49 24.12 -16.58
C GLU A 94 17.59 24.16 -15.32
N LEU A 95 18.05 23.43 -14.30
CA LEU A 95 18.05 23.83 -12.89
C LEU A 95 16.73 24.06 -12.14
N HIS A 96 15.55 23.87 -12.73
CA HIS A 96 14.33 24.06 -11.96
C HIS A 96 13.81 22.78 -11.29
N ASP A 97 14.33 22.62 -10.07
CA ASP A 97 13.65 22.15 -8.86
C ASP A 97 14.30 20.90 -8.24
N ASP A 98 15.55 21.07 -7.75
CA ASP A 98 16.28 20.06 -6.95
C ASP A 98 15.40 19.51 -5.80
N ASN A 99 14.50 20.34 -5.25
CA ASN A 99 13.51 19.88 -4.27
C ASN A 99 12.55 18.83 -4.86
N ARG A 100 12.02 19.00 -6.07
CA ARG A 100 11.16 17.99 -6.71
C ARG A 100 11.92 16.72 -7.04
N LEU A 101 13.18 16.83 -7.47
CA LEU A 101 14.01 15.68 -7.80
C LEU A 101 14.43 14.90 -6.54
N SER A 102 14.84 15.62 -5.50
CA SER A 102 15.12 15.10 -4.15
C SER A 102 13.89 14.43 -3.52
N ASN A 103 12.72 15.04 -3.64
CA ASN A 103 11.46 14.47 -3.14
C ASN A 103 11.07 13.20 -3.92
N SER A 104 11.26 13.18 -5.24
CA SER A 104 11.04 11.99 -6.08
C SER A 104 11.97 10.84 -5.67
N LEU A 105 13.25 11.12 -5.46
CA LEU A 105 14.24 10.14 -5.04
C LEU A 105 13.95 9.59 -3.63
N LYS A 106 13.57 10.46 -2.69
CA LYS A 106 13.09 10.06 -1.36
C LYS A 106 11.86 9.15 -1.46
N ALA A 107 10.91 9.48 -2.35
CA ALA A 107 9.70 8.68 -2.55
C ALA A 107 10.04 7.29 -3.12
N CYS A 108 10.88 7.20 -4.16
CA CYS A 108 11.35 5.91 -4.70
C CYS A 108 12.01 5.05 -3.62
N SER A 109 12.94 5.62 -2.86
CA SER A 109 13.68 4.89 -1.82
C SER A 109 12.75 4.41 -0.69
N LYS A 110 11.82 5.26 -0.24
CA LYS A 110 10.80 4.88 0.76
C LYS A 110 9.92 3.75 0.25
N PHE A 111 9.41 3.84 -0.97
CA PHE A 111 8.53 2.83 -1.52
C PHE A 111 9.25 1.51 -1.79
N ARG A 112 10.48 1.55 -2.32
CA ARG A 112 11.33 0.36 -2.45
C ARG A 112 11.51 -0.33 -1.10
N ARG A 113 11.92 0.40 -0.06
CA ARG A 113 12.08 -0.14 1.29
C ARG A 113 10.78 -0.76 1.82
N PHE A 114 9.65 -0.08 1.59
CA PHE A 114 8.34 -0.59 1.97
C PHE A 114 8.00 -1.90 1.24
N MET A 115 8.21 -1.98 -0.08
CA MET A 115 8.00 -3.21 -0.86
C MET A 115 8.91 -4.34 -0.39
N THR A 116 10.18 -4.07 -0.11
CA THR A 116 11.12 -5.07 0.39
C THR A 116 10.72 -5.61 1.76
N ARG A 117 10.31 -4.74 2.70
CA ARG A 117 9.85 -5.16 4.03
C ARG A 117 8.58 -6.02 3.98
N ASN A 118 7.67 -5.70 3.07
CA ASN A 118 6.40 -6.41 2.92
C ASN A 118 6.47 -7.54 1.89
N LYS A 119 7.66 -7.90 1.38
CA LYS A 119 7.87 -8.87 0.30
C LYS A 119 7.10 -10.17 0.53
N LYS A 120 7.12 -10.72 1.74
CA LYS A 120 6.42 -11.98 2.07
C LYS A 120 4.92 -11.96 1.77
N PHE A 121 4.28 -10.78 1.83
CA PHE A 121 2.85 -10.62 1.56
C PHE A 121 2.53 -10.30 0.10
N ILE A 122 3.44 -9.61 -0.60
CA ILE A 122 3.15 -9.06 -1.94
C ILE A 122 3.90 -9.78 -3.08
N GLN A 123 4.90 -10.61 -2.79
CA GLN A 123 5.78 -11.20 -3.82
C GLN A 123 5.06 -12.12 -4.81
N ASN A 124 3.95 -12.74 -4.40
CA ASN A 124 3.17 -13.64 -5.24
C ASN A 124 2.29 -12.88 -6.24
N GLN A 125 2.23 -11.55 -6.16
CA GLN A 125 1.50 -10.75 -7.12
C GLN A 125 2.27 -10.62 -8.43
N PRO A 126 1.63 -10.85 -9.60
CA PRO A 126 2.29 -10.80 -10.91
C PRO A 126 2.94 -9.43 -11.21
N GLU A 127 2.43 -8.38 -10.57
CA GLU A 127 2.85 -7.00 -10.81
C GLU A 127 3.95 -6.54 -9.86
N PHE A 128 4.28 -7.33 -8.83
CA PHE A 128 5.26 -6.97 -7.82
C PHE A 128 6.64 -6.69 -8.42
N PHE A 129 7.21 -7.64 -9.16
CA PHE A 129 8.55 -7.49 -9.74
C PHE A 129 8.61 -6.36 -10.78
N ARG A 130 7.54 -6.19 -11.57
CA ARG A 130 7.45 -5.11 -12.56
C ARG A 130 7.45 -3.74 -11.90
N LEU A 131 6.70 -3.58 -10.82
CA LEU A 131 6.67 -2.34 -10.04
C LEU A 131 8.02 -2.10 -9.36
N LEU A 132 8.56 -3.09 -8.68
CA LEU A 132 9.85 -2.98 -8.00
C LEU A 132 10.96 -2.55 -8.95
N TYR A 133 11.06 -3.22 -10.10
CA TYR A 133 12.02 -2.87 -11.15
C TYR A 133 11.82 -1.44 -11.66
N SER A 134 10.57 -1.03 -11.93
CA SER A 134 10.27 0.33 -12.38
C SER A 134 10.73 1.39 -11.37
N ILE A 135 10.49 1.15 -10.08
CA ILE A 135 10.90 2.07 -9.01
C ILE A 135 12.41 2.16 -8.87
N ILE A 136 13.12 1.04 -8.94
CA ILE A 136 14.58 1.01 -8.93
C ILE A 136 15.12 1.81 -10.13
N ARG A 137 14.61 1.53 -11.33
CA ARG A 137 15.01 2.25 -12.55
C ARG A 137 14.79 3.76 -12.44
N TYR A 138 13.64 4.20 -11.92
CA TYR A 138 13.40 5.63 -11.72
C TYR A 138 14.31 6.23 -10.66
N GLU A 139 14.58 5.52 -9.56
CA GLU A 139 15.55 5.96 -8.54
C GLU A 139 16.94 6.20 -9.15
N ASP A 140 17.41 5.29 -10.00
CA ASP A 140 18.72 5.40 -10.67
C ASP A 140 18.76 6.58 -11.64
N ILE A 141 17.71 6.78 -12.43
CA ILE A 141 17.58 7.95 -13.32
C ILE A 141 17.65 9.25 -12.52
N PHE A 142 16.93 9.35 -11.40
CA PHE A 142 16.97 10.55 -10.56
C PHE A 142 18.33 10.74 -9.88
N ARG A 143 19.03 9.68 -9.47
CA ARG A 143 20.40 9.80 -8.95
C ARG A 143 21.34 10.39 -9.99
N LEU A 144 21.33 9.86 -11.21
CA LEU A 144 22.16 10.35 -12.31
C LEU A 144 21.86 11.83 -12.63
N LYS A 145 20.59 12.18 -12.73
CA LYS A 145 20.17 13.58 -12.99
C LYS A 145 20.57 14.52 -11.85
N LYS A 146 20.53 14.06 -10.59
CA LYS A 146 20.99 14.86 -9.45
C LYS A 146 22.50 15.11 -9.50
N THR A 147 23.30 14.09 -9.82
CA THR A 147 24.76 14.24 -9.94
C THR A 147 25.13 15.27 -11.00
N ILE A 148 24.40 15.33 -12.11
CA ILE A 148 24.63 16.33 -13.18
C ILE A 148 24.32 17.76 -12.74
N ILE A 149 23.39 17.97 -11.81
CA ILE A 149 22.99 19.31 -11.33
C ILE A 149 23.97 19.88 -10.29
N VAL A 150 24.73 19.01 -9.59
CA VAL A 150 25.63 19.40 -8.49
C VAL A 150 27.06 19.70 -8.97
N VAL A 151 27.38 19.43 -10.25
CA VAL A 151 28.67 19.74 -10.90
C VAL A 151 28.52 21.01 -11.73
#